data_AF-A0A564Y2H5-F1
#
_entry.id   AF-A0A564Y2H5-F1
#
_cell.length_a   1.000
_cell.length_b   1.000
_cell.length_c   1.000
_cell.angle_alpha   90.00
_cell.angle_beta   90.00
_cell.angle_gamma   90.00
#
_symmetry.space_group_name_H-M   'P 1'
#
loop_
_entity.id
_entity.type
_entity.pdbx_description
1 polymer ?
#
loop_
_entity_poly.entity_id
_entity_poly.type
_entity_poly.pdbx_seq_one_letter_code
_entity_poly.pdbx_strand_id
1 'polypeptide(L)'
;ISNEKTSQSCIEINLDKHEHLVKKFVENLRNANISQKNGEEYPFDILHTDFDRVCYMLKVLENSNRGKRGIEVLGLPQNKDELVLPYIKSDDVANMYLIQCEKSIDEDNLECALEFINQSYFSAVSERAKALALLNRSTVLYELKCYSESQQDAYNALKVRHSEIEEVELYLTMARCYVKLNCPVEAEEYFKKALMCIDLSSDSTLKSLKTEVLTESSNCKRDCLSIQSVRSGTWKCTYREPPETLNGITLQNRNSSTIPKRKSVDSSSIANSSKLLSNRSGVLRLKNTKSDIGWTLVASRDVLVGDILLTERPYASVLLKTELSHCYNCYKRCLNIL
;
A
#
# COMPACT_ATOMS: atom_id res chain seq x y z
N ILE A 1 39.09 39.00 30.20
CA ILE A 1 39.62 38.86 28.82
C ILE A 1 39.87 37.36 28.60
N SER A 2 38.81 36.55 28.50
CA SER A 2 38.02 36.23 27.29
C SER A 2 38.78 35.33 26.30
N ASN A 3 38.43 34.05 26.26
CA ASN A 3 37.78 33.44 25.08
C ASN A 3 37.50 31.94 25.34
N GLU A 4 36.32 31.65 25.90
CA GLU A 4 35.69 30.34 25.76
C GLU A 4 35.03 30.27 24.37
N LYS A 5 35.43 29.27 23.60
CA LYS A 5 34.83 28.93 22.30
C LYS A 5 33.45 28.35 22.53
N THR A 6 32.41 29.10 22.17
CA THR A 6 31.05 28.59 21.98
C THR A 6 31.04 27.67 20.75
N SER A 7 30.97 26.36 20.99
CA SER A 7 30.70 25.35 19.98
C SER A 7 29.22 25.39 19.58
N GLN A 8 28.91 26.05 18.46
CA GLN A 8 27.66 25.88 17.73
C GLN A 8 27.60 24.46 17.17
N SER A 9 26.80 23.57 17.77
CA SER A 9 26.49 22.27 17.17
C SER A 9 25.41 22.45 16.10
N CYS A 10 25.82 22.89 14.91
CA CYS A 10 25.00 22.66 13.72
C CYS A 10 24.94 21.15 13.49
N ILE A 11 23.74 20.58 13.38
CA ILE A 11 23.55 19.19 12.95
C ILE A 11 24.05 19.12 11.50
N GLU A 12 25.30 18.68 11.31
CA GLU A 12 25.84 18.35 9.99
C GLU A 12 25.17 17.06 9.49
N ILE A 13 24.05 17.21 8.78
CA ILE A 13 23.42 16.12 8.06
C ILE A 13 24.39 15.71 6.93
N ASN A 14 24.94 14.50 7.02
CA ASN A 14 25.75 13.91 5.97
C ASN A 14 24.87 13.62 4.75
N LEU A 15 24.91 14.52 3.77
CA LEU A 15 24.03 14.49 2.60
C LEU A 15 24.37 13.35 1.63
N ASP A 16 25.57 12.78 1.66
CA ASP A 16 26.03 11.82 0.64
C ASP A 16 25.25 10.51 0.60
N LYS A 17 24.52 10.18 1.67
CA LYS A 17 23.67 8.96 1.76
C LYS A 17 22.21 9.19 1.38
N HIS A 18 21.82 10.40 0.99
CA HIS A 18 20.42 10.77 0.79
C HIS A 18 20.08 10.97 -0.69
N GLU A 19 18.85 10.60 -1.07
CA GLU A 19 18.33 10.80 -2.43
C GLU A 19 18.39 12.28 -2.84
N HIS A 20 18.51 12.51 -4.15
CA HIS A 20 18.66 13.84 -4.74
C HIS A 20 17.58 14.85 -4.27
N LEU A 21 16.34 14.39 -4.09
CA LEU A 21 15.23 15.22 -3.61
C LEU A 21 15.42 15.67 -2.15
N VAL A 22 15.95 14.79 -1.29
CA VAL A 22 16.24 15.12 0.11
C VAL A 22 17.35 16.17 0.18
N LYS A 23 18.39 16.02 -0.66
CA LYS A 23 19.47 17.02 -0.76
C LYS A 23 18.94 18.40 -1.15
N LYS A 24 18.09 18.45 -2.19
CA LYS A 24 17.50 19.69 -2.70
C LYS A 24 16.53 20.35 -1.71
N PHE A 25 15.74 19.54 -0.98
CA PHE A 25 14.90 20.04 0.10
C PHE A 25 15.72 20.67 1.24
N VAL A 26 16.79 20.01 1.69
CA VAL A 26 17.69 20.54 2.74
C VAL A 26 18.38 21.83 2.30
N GLU A 27 18.81 21.93 1.04
CA GLU A 27 19.38 23.15 0.48
C GLU A 27 18.37 24.32 0.50
N ASN A 28 17.12 24.06 0.13
CA ASN A 28 16.07 25.07 0.21
C ASN A 28 15.77 25.53 1.64
N LEU A 29 15.81 24.63 2.62
CA LEU A 29 15.70 24.99 4.03
C LEU A 29 16.87 25.89 4.49
N ARG A 30 18.10 25.61 4.03
CA ARG A 30 19.28 26.44 4.32
C ARG A 30 19.15 27.83 3.68
N ASN A 31 18.74 27.90 2.42
CA ASN A 31 18.51 29.15 1.69
C ASN A 31 17.38 30.00 2.27
N ALA A 32 16.40 29.36 2.91
CA ALA A 32 15.31 30.02 3.64
C ALA A 32 15.74 30.58 5.02
N ASN A 33 17.04 30.54 5.36
CA ASN A 33 17.61 31.03 6.61
C ASN A 33 16.98 30.40 7.86
N ILE A 34 16.71 29.08 7.82
CA ILE A 34 16.36 28.30 9.02
C ILE A 34 17.59 28.13 9.94
N SER A 35 18.77 28.70 9.62
CA SER A 35 19.94 28.65 10.52
C SER A 35 20.75 29.93 10.72
N GLN A 36 20.37 31.11 10.22
CA GLN A 36 21.13 32.35 10.50
C GLN A 36 20.25 33.61 10.62
N LYS A 37 19.98 34.01 11.87
CA LYS A 37 19.98 35.42 12.27
C LYS A 37 20.84 35.57 13.52
N ASN A 38 21.74 36.53 13.48
CA ASN A 38 22.75 36.78 14.50
C ASN A 38 22.13 37.05 15.88
N GLY A 39 22.36 36.14 16.84
CA GLY A 39 22.36 36.48 18.27
C GLY A 39 21.08 36.30 19.09
N GLU A 40 20.00 35.71 18.56
CA GLU A 40 18.80 35.37 19.35
C GLU A 40 18.50 33.87 19.28
N GLU A 41 18.01 33.28 20.38
CA GLU A 41 17.63 31.86 20.47
C GLU A 41 16.66 31.47 19.35
N TYR A 42 16.90 30.33 18.71
CA TYR A 42 16.13 29.90 17.55
C TYR A 42 14.67 29.62 17.97
N PRO A 43 13.66 30.26 17.33
CA PRO A 43 12.27 30.01 17.66
C PRO A 43 11.92 28.53 17.54
N PHE A 44 12.57 27.80 16.61
CA PHE A 44 12.39 26.37 16.37
C PHE A 44 12.69 25.50 17.60
N ASP A 45 13.74 25.83 18.34
CA ASP A 45 14.20 25.05 19.51
C ASP A 45 13.30 25.28 20.73
N ILE A 46 12.56 26.40 20.74
CA ILE A 46 11.62 26.78 21.80
C ILE A 46 10.23 26.15 21.56
N LEU A 47 9.97 25.59 20.37
CA LEU A 47 8.67 24.98 20.06
C LEU A 47 8.49 23.64 20.80
N HIS A 48 7.34 23.51 21.46
CA HIS A 48 7.04 22.39 22.34
C HIS A 48 6.57 21.13 21.62
N THR A 49 6.02 21.24 20.41
CA THR A 49 5.48 20.09 19.67
C THR A 49 6.08 19.96 18.28
N ASP A 50 6.16 18.72 17.78
CA ASP A 50 6.60 18.45 16.39
C ASP A 50 5.66 19.10 15.36
N PHE A 51 4.38 19.23 15.69
CA PHE A 51 3.41 19.92 14.84
C PHE A 51 3.78 21.41 14.70
N ASP A 52 4.11 22.07 15.81
CA ASP A 52 4.52 23.47 15.79
C ASP A 52 5.81 23.66 14.99
N ARG A 53 6.78 22.72 15.14
CA ARG A 53 8.02 22.70 14.36
C ARG A 53 7.78 22.57 12.87
N VAL A 54 6.88 21.67 12.45
CA VAL A 54 6.49 21.52 11.04
C VAL A 54 5.80 22.79 10.54
N CYS A 55 4.85 23.34 11.29
CA CYS A 55 4.17 24.59 10.91
C CYS A 55 5.14 25.77 10.81
N TYR A 56 6.13 25.85 11.68
CA TYR A 56 7.20 26.86 11.62
C TYR A 56 8.03 26.70 10.35
N MET A 57 8.50 25.49 10.03
CA MET A 57 9.25 25.22 8.80
C MET A 57 8.47 25.61 7.55
N LEU A 58 7.18 25.24 7.48
CA LEU A 58 6.32 25.58 6.35
C LEU A 58 6.14 27.10 6.21
N LYS A 59 5.99 27.84 7.30
CA LYS A 59 5.89 29.32 7.28
C LYS A 59 7.20 29.99 6.86
N VAL A 60 8.35 29.47 7.29
CA VAL A 60 9.66 30.03 6.88
C VAL A 60 9.89 29.82 5.39
N LEU A 61 9.53 28.63 4.87
CA LEU A 61 9.56 28.33 3.45
C LEU A 61 8.59 29.21 2.65
N GLU A 62 7.38 29.44 3.18
CA GLU A 62 6.38 30.36 2.58
C GLU A 62 6.89 31.81 2.53
N ASN A 63 7.51 32.31 3.60
CA ASN A 63 8.09 33.66 3.62
C ASN A 63 9.26 33.81 2.65
N SER A 64 10.02 32.74 2.42
CA SER A 64 11.15 32.70 1.49
C SER A 64 10.71 32.50 0.02
N ASN A 65 9.42 32.28 -0.21
CA ASN A 65 8.88 31.85 -1.48
C ASN A 65 8.98 32.91 -2.60
N ARG A 66 9.03 34.22 -2.28
CA ARG A 66 9.13 35.32 -3.28
C ARG A 66 8.19 35.15 -4.50
N GLY A 67 7.01 34.55 -4.31
CA GLY A 67 6.02 34.30 -5.36
C GLY A 67 6.21 33.02 -6.19
N LYS A 68 7.15 32.13 -5.84
CA LYS A 68 7.29 30.82 -6.49
C LYS A 68 6.17 29.87 -6.06
N ARG A 69 6.03 28.76 -6.78
CA ARG A 69 5.06 27.71 -6.40
C ARG A 69 5.66 26.85 -5.28
N GLY A 70 4.82 26.34 -4.37
CA GLY A 70 5.28 25.50 -3.25
C GLY A 70 6.12 24.30 -3.68
N ILE A 71 5.87 23.75 -4.88
CA ILE A 71 6.67 22.67 -5.48
C ILE A 71 8.15 23.07 -5.67
N GLU A 72 8.40 24.31 -6.08
CA GLU A 72 9.72 24.87 -6.32
C GLU A 72 10.43 25.19 -5.00
N VAL A 73 9.68 25.71 -4.02
CA VAL A 73 10.16 26.01 -2.67
C VAL A 73 10.60 24.74 -1.94
N LEU A 74 9.89 23.63 -2.15
CA LEU A 74 10.22 22.34 -1.55
C LEU A 74 11.31 21.59 -2.32
N GLY A 75 11.78 22.13 -3.45
CA GLY A 75 12.81 21.50 -4.26
C GLY A 75 12.29 20.32 -5.08
N LEU A 76 10.97 20.14 -5.10
CA LEU A 76 10.31 19.11 -5.87
C LEU A 76 10.37 19.46 -7.37
N PRO A 77 10.49 18.47 -8.25
CA PRO A 77 10.51 18.70 -9.70
C PRO A 77 9.18 19.30 -10.16
N GLN A 78 9.25 20.26 -11.09
CA GLN A 78 8.05 20.94 -11.59
C GLN A 78 7.23 20.05 -12.53
N ASN A 79 7.93 19.14 -13.23
CA ASN A 79 7.34 18.19 -14.17
C ASN A 79 7.43 16.77 -13.59
N LYS A 80 6.38 15.98 -13.79
CA LYS A 80 6.37 14.57 -13.38
C LYS A 80 7.48 13.76 -14.05
N ASP A 81 7.90 14.17 -15.25
CA ASP A 81 8.89 13.47 -16.07
C ASP A 81 10.33 13.60 -15.53
N GLU A 82 10.60 14.59 -14.67
CA GLU A 82 11.89 14.71 -13.96
C GLU A 82 12.00 13.77 -12.75
N LEU A 83 10.89 13.15 -12.33
CA LEU A 83 10.91 12.09 -11.33
C LEU A 83 11.27 10.78 -12.05
N VAL A 84 12.51 10.32 -11.88
CA VAL A 84 12.87 8.92 -12.18
C VAL A 84 12.20 8.05 -11.13
N LEU A 85 10.90 7.77 -11.32
CA LEU A 85 10.19 6.83 -10.47
C LEU A 85 10.44 5.43 -11.03
N PRO A 86 10.84 4.45 -10.20
CA PRO A 86 10.77 3.04 -10.57
C PRO A 86 9.33 2.56 -10.80
N TYR A 87 8.33 3.42 -10.57
CA TYR A 87 6.89 3.15 -10.64
C TYR A 87 6.19 4.07 -11.64
N ILE A 88 6.75 4.21 -12.84
CA ILE A 88 6.07 4.91 -13.93
C ILE A 88 4.82 4.10 -14.29
N LYS A 89 3.65 4.74 -14.20
CA LYS A 89 2.43 4.19 -14.75
C LYS A 89 2.46 4.37 -16.27
N SER A 90 2.66 3.27 -16.97
CA SER A 90 2.68 3.20 -18.43
C SER A 90 2.18 1.83 -18.83
N ASP A 91 1.35 1.79 -19.87
CA ASP A 91 0.90 0.52 -20.47
C ASP A 91 2.07 -0.26 -21.07
N ASP A 92 3.12 0.43 -21.56
CA ASP A 92 4.34 -0.23 -22.05
C ASP A 92 5.07 -0.95 -20.93
N VAL A 93 5.17 -0.31 -19.76
CA VAL A 93 5.76 -0.91 -18.56
C VAL A 93 4.89 -2.08 -18.07
N ALA A 94 3.57 -1.93 -18.11
CA ALA A 94 2.65 -3.01 -17.77
C ALA A 94 2.84 -4.23 -18.68
N ASN A 95 3.00 -4.03 -19.98
CA ASN A 95 3.27 -5.09 -20.95
C ASN A 95 4.64 -5.75 -20.73
N MET A 96 5.66 -4.96 -20.39
CA MET A 96 6.99 -5.49 -20.04
C MET A 96 6.92 -6.47 -18.85
N TYR A 97 6.09 -6.17 -17.85
CA TYR A 97 5.87 -7.10 -16.75
C TYR A 97 5.11 -8.37 -17.16
N LEU A 98 4.16 -8.29 -18.11
CA LEU A 98 3.51 -9.50 -18.64
C LEU A 98 4.50 -10.40 -19.39
N ILE A 99 5.44 -9.82 -20.15
CA ILE A 99 6.52 -10.58 -20.80
C ILE A 99 7.43 -11.27 -19.75
N GLN A 100 7.68 -10.61 -18.61
CA GLN A 100 8.44 -11.23 -17.52
C GLN A 100 7.64 -12.33 -16.82
N CYS A 101 6.33 -12.14 -16.67
CA CYS A 101 5.42 -13.17 -16.17
C CYS A 101 5.46 -14.43 -17.03
N GLU A 102 5.34 -14.31 -18.36
CA GLU A 102 5.42 -15.47 -19.27
C GLU A 102 6.69 -16.28 -19.05
N LYS A 103 7.86 -15.61 -18.92
CA LYS A 103 9.12 -16.27 -18.60
C LYS A 103 9.10 -16.99 -17.25
N SER A 104 8.49 -16.38 -16.23
CA SER A 104 8.36 -17.03 -14.91
C SER A 104 7.39 -18.22 -14.94
N ILE A 105 6.36 -18.21 -15.79
CA ILE A 105 5.49 -19.36 -16.02
C ILE A 105 6.27 -20.50 -16.69
N ASP A 106 7.11 -20.20 -17.68
CA ASP A 106 7.99 -21.19 -18.34
C ASP A 106 8.98 -21.83 -17.34
N GLU A 107 9.39 -21.08 -16.32
CA GLU A 107 10.25 -21.55 -15.23
C GLU A 107 9.48 -22.28 -14.09
N ASP A 108 8.18 -22.53 -14.25
CA ASP A 108 7.26 -23.11 -13.24
C ASP A 108 7.23 -22.32 -11.91
N ASN A 109 7.50 -21.01 -11.98
CA ASN A 109 7.52 -20.11 -10.83
C ASN A 109 6.28 -19.22 -10.80
N LEU A 110 5.14 -19.83 -10.45
CA LEU A 110 3.84 -19.16 -10.40
C LEU A 110 3.78 -18.02 -9.37
N GLU A 111 4.56 -18.09 -8.28
CA GLU A 111 4.62 -17.00 -7.30
C GLU A 111 5.28 -15.75 -7.89
N CYS A 112 6.39 -15.91 -8.61
CA CYS A 112 7.07 -14.82 -9.31
C CYS A 112 6.21 -14.27 -10.46
N ALA A 113 5.55 -15.16 -11.21
CA ALA A 113 4.60 -14.75 -12.25
C ALA A 113 3.49 -13.86 -11.68
N LEU A 114 2.91 -14.23 -10.54
CA LEU A 114 1.88 -13.44 -9.87
C LEU A 114 2.40 -12.05 -9.42
N GLU A 115 3.64 -11.97 -8.93
CA GLU A 115 4.26 -10.69 -8.57
C GLU A 115 4.38 -9.78 -9.79
N PHE A 116 4.85 -10.29 -10.93
CA PHE A 116 4.94 -9.53 -12.17
C PHE A 116 3.56 -9.10 -12.68
N ILE A 117 2.54 -9.95 -12.58
CA ILE A 117 1.18 -9.55 -12.99
C ILE A 117 0.63 -8.45 -12.08
N ASN A 118 0.88 -8.52 -10.77
CA ASN A 118 0.51 -7.44 -9.86
C ASN A 118 1.24 -6.14 -10.23
N GLN A 119 2.54 -6.19 -10.53
CA GLN A 119 3.29 -5.03 -11.05
C GLN A 119 2.67 -4.49 -12.34
N SER A 120 2.31 -5.37 -13.28
CA SER A 120 1.63 -5.01 -14.52
C SER A 120 0.34 -4.23 -14.25
N TYR A 121 -0.52 -4.74 -13.37
CA TYR A 121 -1.77 -4.07 -13.02
C TYR A 121 -1.54 -2.69 -12.40
N PHE A 122 -0.59 -2.56 -11.46
CA PHE A 122 -0.31 -1.27 -10.80
C PHE A 122 0.31 -0.22 -11.73
N SER A 123 1.08 -0.68 -12.72
CA SER A 123 1.68 0.16 -13.76
C SER A 123 0.71 0.52 -14.89
N ALA A 124 -0.34 -0.27 -15.10
CA ALA A 124 -1.32 -0.03 -16.16
C ALA A 124 -2.07 1.30 -15.98
N VAL A 125 -2.17 2.06 -17.07
CA VAL A 125 -2.90 3.32 -17.16
C VAL A 125 -4.28 3.07 -17.76
N SER A 126 -4.34 2.37 -18.89
CA SER A 126 -5.61 2.11 -19.58
C SER A 126 -6.40 0.97 -18.93
N GLU A 127 -7.73 1.05 -19.07
CA GLU A 127 -8.61 -0.04 -18.61
C GLU A 127 -8.38 -1.33 -19.39
N ARG A 128 -7.94 -1.25 -20.66
CA ARG A 128 -7.55 -2.44 -21.43
C ARG A 128 -6.30 -3.10 -20.88
N ALA A 129 -5.24 -2.34 -20.56
CA ALA A 129 -4.04 -2.90 -19.95
C ALA A 129 -4.32 -3.55 -18.58
N LYS A 130 -5.17 -2.91 -17.75
CA LYS A 130 -5.64 -3.52 -16.49
C LYS A 130 -6.42 -4.81 -16.72
N ALA A 131 -7.31 -4.82 -17.71
CA ALA A 131 -8.10 -6.00 -18.03
C ALA A 131 -7.25 -7.17 -18.54
N LEU A 132 -6.18 -6.88 -19.29
CA LEU A 132 -5.20 -7.88 -19.72
C LEU A 132 -4.38 -8.43 -18.54
N ALA A 133 -3.96 -7.57 -17.62
CA ALA A 133 -3.31 -8.01 -16.38
C ALA A 133 -4.25 -8.89 -15.54
N LEU A 134 -5.53 -8.52 -15.43
CA LEU A 134 -6.56 -9.33 -14.74
C LEU A 134 -6.78 -10.69 -15.40
N LEU A 135 -6.82 -10.76 -16.73
CA LEU A 135 -6.91 -12.02 -17.47
C LEU A 135 -5.74 -12.94 -17.08
N ASN A 136 -4.50 -12.47 -17.25
CA ASN A 136 -3.30 -13.24 -16.89
C ASN A 136 -3.31 -13.67 -15.42
N ARG A 137 -3.73 -12.77 -14.52
CA ARG A 137 -3.82 -13.08 -13.09
C ARG A 137 -4.86 -14.14 -12.80
N SER A 138 -6.01 -14.09 -13.47
CA SER A 138 -7.06 -15.08 -13.30
C SER A 138 -6.58 -16.49 -13.67
N THR A 139 -5.80 -16.60 -14.76
CA THR A 139 -5.20 -17.87 -15.20
C THR A 139 -4.18 -18.39 -14.16
N VAL A 140 -3.25 -17.56 -13.70
CA VAL A 140 -2.26 -17.96 -12.67
C VAL A 140 -2.93 -18.30 -11.33
N LEU A 141 -3.94 -17.54 -10.91
CA LEU A 141 -4.69 -17.82 -9.67
C LEU A 141 -5.47 -19.14 -9.75
N TYR A 142 -5.96 -19.51 -10.93
CA TYR A 142 -6.62 -20.80 -11.15
C TYR A 142 -5.63 -21.96 -10.92
N GLU A 143 -4.41 -21.87 -11.46
CA GLU A 143 -3.34 -22.86 -11.24
C GLU A 143 -2.91 -22.93 -9.77
N LEU A 144 -2.87 -21.78 -9.08
CA LEU A 144 -2.66 -21.70 -7.63
C LEU A 144 -3.86 -22.16 -6.79
N LYS A 145 -4.93 -22.67 -7.41
CA LYS A 145 -6.17 -23.17 -6.77
C LYS A 145 -6.93 -22.10 -5.97
N CYS A 146 -6.70 -20.84 -6.29
CA CYS A 146 -7.39 -19.67 -5.73
C CYS A 146 -8.61 -19.33 -6.61
N TYR A 147 -9.57 -20.27 -6.68
CA TYR A 147 -10.67 -20.24 -7.64
C TYR A 147 -11.63 -19.05 -7.46
N SER A 148 -11.87 -18.62 -6.22
CA SER A 148 -12.71 -17.44 -5.93
C SER A 148 -12.07 -16.16 -6.46
N GLU A 149 -10.78 -15.97 -6.21
CA GLU A 149 -10.03 -14.80 -6.63
C GLU A 149 -9.83 -14.77 -8.15
N SER A 150 -9.55 -15.94 -8.74
CA SER A 150 -9.48 -16.12 -10.20
C SER A 150 -10.81 -15.71 -10.87
N GLN A 151 -11.93 -16.19 -10.35
CA GLN A 151 -13.27 -15.82 -10.84
C GLN A 151 -13.53 -14.31 -10.75
N GLN A 152 -13.15 -13.68 -9.63
CA GLN A 152 -13.35 -12.24 -9.44
C GLN A 152 -12.54 -11.41 -10.45
N ASP A 153 -11.30 -11.84 -10.73
CA ASP A 153 -10.44 -11.18 -11.71
C ASP A 153 -10.97 -11.33 -13.14
N ALA A 154 -11.37 -12.55 -13.53
CA ALA A 154 -11.97 -12.80 -14.84
C ALA A 154 -13.28 -12.01 -15.02
N TYR A 155 -14.14 -11.95 -13.99
CA TYR A 155 -15.34 -11.12 -14.02
C TYR A 155 -15.03 -9.62 -14.18
N ASN A 156 -14.01 -9.12 -13.50
CA ASN A 156 -13.60 -7.72 -13.62
C ASN A 156 -13.00 -7.43 -15.00
N ALA A 157 -12.23 -8.35 -15.57
CA ALA A 157 -11.69 -8.22 -16.91
C ALA A 157 -12.81 -8.12 -17.96
N LEU A 158 -13.85 -8.97 -17.88
CA LEU A 158 -14.99 -9.00 -18.82
C LEU A 158 -15.81 -7.68 -18.89
N LYS A 159 -15.58 -6.72 -17.98
CA LYS A 159 -16.22 -5.40 -18.03
C LYS A 159 -15.69 -4.50 -19.15
N VAL A 160 -14.53 -4.83 -19.70
CA VAL A 160 -13.86 -4.11 -20.79
C VAL A 160 -13.96 -4.94 -22.07
N ARG A 161 -13.91 -4.29 -23.24
CA ARG A 161 -13.89 -5.02 -24.52
C ARG A 161 -12.55 -5.73 -24.73
N HIS A 162 -12.63 -6.95 -25.24
CA HIS A 162 -11.50 -7.82 -25.49
C HIS A 162 -11.51 -8.33 -26.94
N SER A 163 -10.41 -8.95 -27.35
CA SER A 163 -10.39 -9.78 -28.56
C SER A 163 -11.19 -11.07 -28.34
N GLU A 164 -11.62 -11.72 -29.42
CA GLU A 164 -12.39 -12.96 -29.35
C GLU A 164 -11.66 -14.06 -28.57
N ILE A 165 -10.33 -14.15 -28.71
CA ILE A 165 -9.50 -15.12 -28.01
C ILE A 165 -9.48 -14.83 -26.50
N GLU A 166 -9.20 -13.58 -26.12
CA GLU A 166 -9.20 -13.12 -24.72
C GLU A 166 -10.58 -13.35 -24.07
N GLU A 167 -11.70 -13.09 -24.77
CA GLU A 167 -13.05 -13.35 -24.24
C GLU A 167 -13.32 -14.83 -24.02
N VAL A 168 -12.94 -15.70 -24.97
CA VAL A 168 -13.08 -17.15 -24.81
C VAL A 168 -12.27 -17.63 -23.62
N GLU A 169 -11.03 -17.17 -23.46
CA GLU A 169 -10.19 -17.53 -22.32
C GLU A 169 -10.82 -17.12 -20.98
N LEU A 170 -11.35 -15.89 -20.88
CA LEU A 170 -12.07 -15.41 -19.70
C LEU A 170 -13.29 -16.28 -19.37
N TYR A 171 -14.10 -16.62 -20.38
CA TYR A 171 -15.28 -17.47 -20.16
C TYR A 171 -14.90 -18.89 -19.74
N LEU A 172 -13.85 -19.48 -20.32
CA LEU A 172 -13.36 -20.79 -19.91
C LEU A 172 -12.79 -20.76 -18.48
N THR A 173 -12.02 -19.74 -18.11
CA THR A 173 -11.52 -19.56 -16.74
C THR A 173 -12.67 -19.46 -15.74
N MET A 174 -13.71 -18.68 -16.06
CA MET A 174 -14.93 -18.59 -15.24
C MET A 174 -15.63 -19.95 -15.10
N ALA A 175 -15.86 -20.65 -16.22
CA ALA A 175 -16.53 -21.96 -16.22
C ALA A 175 -15.77 -22.98 -15.38
N ARG A 176 -14.46 -23.08 -15.59
CA ARG A 176 -13.56 -23.98 -14.85
C ARG A 176 -13.53 -23.63 -13.36
N CYS A 177 -13.50 -22.34 -13.00
CA CYS A 177 -13.63 -21.91 -11.60
C CYS A 177 -14.96 -22.37 -10.97
N TYR A 178 -16.09 -22.18 -11.65
CA TYR A 178 -17.39 -22.65 -11.15
C TYR A 178 -17.45 -24.16 -10.97
N VAL A 179 -16.82 -24.94 -11.86
CA VAL A 179 -16.68 -26.40 -11.66
C VAL A 179 -15.94 -26.71 -10.36
N LYS A 180 -14.81 -26.04 -10.11
CA LYS A 180 -14.02 -26.23 -8.88
C LYS A 180 -14.72 -25.73 -7.61
N LEU A 181 -15.63 -24.77 -7.75
CA LEU A 181 -16.48 -24.25 -6.68
C LEU A 181 -17.79 -25.03 -6.49
N ASN A 182 -17.99 -26.13 -7.23
CA ASN A 182 -19.18 -26.99 -7.17
C ASN A 182 -20.49 -26.26 -7.55
N CYS A 183 -20.41 -25.39 -8.55
CA CYS A 183 -21.51 -24.60 -9.11
C CYS A 183 -21.77 -25.01 -10.58
N PRO A 184 -22.38 -26.18 -10.83
CA PRO A 184 -22.48 -26.74 -12.18
C PRO A 184 -23.40 -25.95 -13.11
N VAL A 185 -24.41 -25.24 -12.58
CA VAL A 185 -25.37 -24.48 -13.40
C VAL A 185 -24.69 -23.28 -14.03
N GLU A 186 -23.95 -22.52 -13.21
CA GLU A 186 -23.17 -21.38 -13.62
C GLU A 186 -22.02 -21.80 -14.55
N ALA A 187 -21.33 -22.90 -14.23
CA ALA A 187 -20.30 -23.45 -15.11
C ALA A 187 -20.83 -23.72 -16.53
N GLU A 188 -21.99 -24.38 -16.64
CA GLU A 188 -22.62 -24.69 -17.93
C GLU A 188 -22.98 -23.41 -18.72
N GLU A 189 -23.42 -22.35 -18.04
CA GLU A 189 -23.70 -21.06 -18.67
C GLU A 189 -22.44 -20.43 -19.29
N TYR A 190 -21.32 -20.44 -18.56
CA TYR A 190 -20.06 -19.86 -19.05
C TYR A 190 -19.44 -20.71 -20.17
N PHE A 191 -19.55 -22.04 -20.11
CA PHE A 191 -19.17 -22.89 -21.24
C PHE A 191 -20.00 -22.60 -22.50
N LYS A 192 -21.31 -22.36 -22.35
CA LYS A 192 -22.17 -21.95 -23.49
C LYS A 192 -21.72 -20.62 -24.08
N LYS A 193 -21.39 -19.62 -23.24
CA LYS A 193 -20.85 -18.34 -23.71
C LYS A 193 -19.54 -18.52 -24.50
N ALA A 194 -18.60 -19.32 -23.97
CA ALA A 194 -17.35 -19.63 -24.67
C ALA A 194 -17.60 -20.30 -26.04
N LEU A 195 -18.49 -21.31 -26.09
CA LEU A 195 -18.84 -22.00 -27.33
C LEU A 195 -19.51 -21.08 -28.37
N MET A 196 -20.37 -20.15 -27.93
CA MET A 196 -20.97 -19.15 -28.82
C MET A 196 -19.91 -18.24 -29.44
N CYS A 197 -18.92 -17.78 -28.66
CA CYS A 197 -17.80 -16.99 -29.19
C CYS A 197 -16.96 -17.79 -30.18
N ILE A 198 -16.65 -19.06 -29.87
CA ILE A 198 -15.91 -19.95 -30.77
C ILE A 198 -16.66 -20.18 -32.09
N ASP A 199 -17.99 -20.36 -32.04
CA ASP A 199 -18.81 -20.64 -33.22
C ASP A 199 -18.92 -19.44 -34.16
N LEU A 200 -18.93 -18.24 -33.61
CA LEU A 200 -18.95 -16.99 -34.37
C LEU A 200 -17.56 -16.60 -34.90
N SER A 201 -16.50 -17.10 -34.28
CA SER A 201 -15.14 -16.73 -34.65
C SER A 201 -14.72 -17.29 -36.02
N SER A 202 -13.94 -16.49 -36.73
CA SER A 202 -13.25 -16.93 -37.96
C SER A 202 -11.90 -17.59 -37.67
N ASP A 203 -11.41 -17.52 -36.44
CA ASP A 203 -10.09 -18.02 -36.05
C ASP A 203 -10.04 -19.55 -36.04
N SER A 204 -9.04 -20.13 -36.73
CA SER A 204 -8.86 -21.59 -36.81
C SER A 204 -8.40 -22.19 -35.48
N THR A 205 -7.70 -21.44 -34.65
CA THR A 205 -7.24 -21.87 -33.33
C THR A 205 -8.42 -22.03 -32.36
N LEU A 206 -9.36 -21.09 -32.35
CA LEU A 206 -10.56 -21.21 -31.53
C LEU A 206 -11.44 -22.38 -31.97
N LYS A 207 -11.50 -22.66 -33.27
CA LYS A 207 -12.27 -23.81 -33.78
C LYS A 207 -11.70 -25.15 -33.36
N SER A 208 -10.38 -25.28 -33.21
CA SER A 208 -9.78 -26.52 -32.72
C SER A 208 -10.11 -26.79 -31.25
N LEU A 209 -10.30 -25.74 -30.43
CA LEU A 209 -10.71 -25.86 -29.03
C LEU A 209 -12.16 -26.34 -28.86
N LYS A 210 -13.03 -26.22 -29.88
CA LYS A 210 -14.47 -26.49 -29.74
C LYS A 210 -14.77 -27.88 -29.18
N THR A 211 -14.05 -28.90 -29.64
CA THR A 211 -14.27 -30.29 -29.21
C THR A 211 -13.88 -30.48 -27.74
N GLU A 212 -12.77 -29.89 -27.31
CA GLU A 212 -12.32 -29.88 -25.91
C GLU A 212 -13.35 -29.22 -25.02
N VAL A 213 -13.78 -28.00 -25.36
CA VAL A 213 -14.77 -27.25 -24.59
C VAL A 213 -16.12 -27.98 -24.48
N LEU A 214 -16.57 -28.66 -25.55
CA LEU A 214 -17.78 -29.49 -25.50
C LEU A 214 -17.65 -30.68 -24.54
N THR A 215 -16.47 -31.31 -24.50
CA THR A 215 -16.21 -32.42 -23.59
C THR A 215 -16.15 -31.94 -22.14
N GLU A 216 -15.44 -30.84 -21.84
CA GLU A 216 -15.43 -30.21 -20.51
C GLU A 216 -16.85 -29.83 -20.05
N SER A 217 -17.63 -29.17 -20.93
CA SER A 217 -19.00 -28.77 -20.64
C SER A 217 -19.91 -29.96 -20.33
N SER A 218 -19.80 -31.05 -21.09
CA SER A 218 -20.58 -32.27 -20.84
C SER A 218 -20.21 -32.95 -19.52
N ASN A 219 -18.95 -32.80 -19.11
CA ASN A 219 -18.38 -33.40 -17.91
C ASN A 219 -18.59 -32.58 -16.64
N CYS A 220 -18.98 -31.29 -16.77
CA CYS A 220 -19.01 -30.34 -15.65
C CYS A 220 -19.80 -30.85 -14.42
N LYS A 221 -20.98 -31.47 -14.62
CA LYS A 221 -21.81 -31.99 -13.52
C LYS A 221 -21.11 -33.11 -12.76
N ARG A 222 -20.46 -34.02 -13.49
CA ARG A 222 -19.68 -35.13 -12.92
C ARG A 222 -18.44 -34.60 -12.19
N ASP A 223 -17.76 -33.63 -12.79
CA ASP A 223 -16.55 -33.03 -12.24
C ASP A 223 -16.82 -32.17 -11.00
N CYS A 224 -18.01 -31.55 -10.88
CA CYS A 224 -18.44 -30.87 -9.65
C CYS A 224 -18.62 -31.86 -8.49
N LEU A 225 -19.29 -33.00 -8.75
CA LEU A 225 -19.65 -33.99 -7.73
C LEU A 225 -18.47 -34.83 -7.22
N SER A 226 -17.42 -35.01 -8.04
CA SER A 226 -16.23 -35.77 -7.65
C SER A 226 -15.35 -35.01 -6.65
N ILE A 227 -15.58 -33.71 -6.46
CA ILE A 227 -14.81 -32.85 -5.56
C ILE A 227 -15.44 -32.85 -4.16
N GLN A 228 -15.53 -34.03 -3.52
CA GLN A 228 -15.99 -34.16 -2.13
C GLN A 228 -14.99 -33.62 -1.09
N SER A 229 -13.88 -33.05 -1.53
CA SER A 229 -12.88 -32.42 -0.66
C SER A 229 -12.16 -31.33 -1.46
N VAL A 230 -12.82 -30.19 -1.70
CA VAL A 230 -12.06 -28.96 -1.88
C VAL A 230 -11.39 -28.72 -0.53
N ARG A 231 -10.15 -29.23 -0.38
CA ARG A 231 -9.21 -28.57 0.51
C ARG A 231 -9.19 -27.15 -0.02
N SER A 232 -9.84 -26.24 0.71
CA SER A 232 -9.70 -24.81 0.50
C SER A 232 -8.23 -24.58 0.18
N GLY A 233 -7.93 -23.89 -0.92
CA GLY A 233 -6.57 -23.48 -1.21
C GLY A 233 -5.93 -23.00 0.10
N THR A 234 -4.64 -23.33 0.29
CA THR A 234 -3.91 -23.09 1.54
C THR A 234 -4.06 -21.63 2.02
N TRP A 235 -4.44 -20.74 1.12
CA TRP A 235 -4.68 -19.33 1.33
C TRP A 235 -6.03 -18.87 0.78
N LYS A 236 -6.68 -17.98 1.56
CA LYS A 236 -7.81 -17.15 1.12
C LYS A 236 -7.38 -15.69 1.27
N CYS A 237 -7.60 -14.86 0.27
CA CYS A 237 -7.37 -13.42 0.40
C CYS A 237 -8.32 -12.86 1.47
N THR A 238 -7.76 -12.25 2.53
CA THR A 238 -8.56 -11.58 3.55
C THR A 238 -8.51 -10.08 3.31
N TYR A 239 -9.52 -9.54 2.63
CA TYR A 239 -9.78 -8.11 2.70
C TYR A 239 -10.44 -7.82 4.05
N ARG A 240 -9.79 -7.05 4.91
CA ARG A 240 -10.49 -6.45 6.05
C ARG A 240 -11.21 -5.22 5.54
N GLU A 241 -12.48 -5.08 5.88
CA GLU A 241 -13.19 -3.83 5.66
C GLU A 241 -12.38 -2.68 6.28
N PRO A 242 -12.35 -1.51 5.62
CA PRO A 242 -11.68 -0.35 6.17
C PRO A 242 -12.24 -0.06 7.57
N PRO A 243 -11.39 0.28 8.55
CA PRO A 243 -11.86 0.54 9.91
C PRO A 243 -12.91 1.66 9.88
N GLU A 244 -14.07 1.40 10.48
CA GLU A 244 -15.19 2.36 10.51
C GLU A 244 -14.81 3.70 11.15
N THR A 245 -13.77 3.69 11.97
CA THR A 245 -13.22 4.87 12.65
C THR A 245 -11.73 5.04 12.38
N LEU A 246 -11.30 6.24 11.97
CA LEU A 246 -9.91 6.66 12.03
C LEU A 246 -9.76 7.60 13.24
N ASN A 247 -8.92 7.25 14.21
CA ASN A 247 -8.71 8.06 15.44
C ASN A 247 -10.00 8.37 16.23
N GLY A 248 -10.97 7.46 16.22
CA GLY A 248 -12.25 7.63 16.92
C GLY A 248 -13.27 8.52 16.19
N ILE A 249 -12.99 8.93 14.95
CA ILE A 249 -13.94 9.65 14.10
C ILE A 249 -14.54 8.64 13.10
N THR A 250 -15.84 8.40 13.22
CA THR A 250 -16.60 7.55 12.29
C THR A 250 -16.62 8.21 10.91
N LEU A 251 -16.24 7.46 9.87
CA LEU A 251 -16.12 7.96 8.49
C LEU A 251 -17.48 8.18 7.77
N GLN A 252 -18.59 8.19 8.50
CA GLN A 252 -19.92 8.37 7.93
C GLN A 252 -20.36 9.85 7.97
N ASN A 253 -20.76 10.36 6.80
CA ASN A 253 -21.36 11.66 6.50
C ASN A 253 -20.46 12.92 6.50
N ARG A 254 -19.90 13.22 5.32
CA ARG A 254 -19.29 14.51 4.94
C ARG A 254 -20.28 15.68 4.73
N ASN A 255 -21.52 15.61 5.25
CA ASN A 255 -22.53 16.65 5.05
C ASN A 255 -22.94 17.40 6.33
N SER A 256 -22.08 17.45 7.35
CA SER A 256 -22.34 18.31 8.51
C SER A 256 -21.07 19.04 8.93
N SER A 257 -21.02 20.30 8.52
CA SER A 257 -20.06 21.33 8.95
C SER A 257 -20.24 21.62 10.44
N THR A 258 -19.75 20.75 11.30
CA THR A 258 -19.49 21.09 12.70
C THR A 258 -18.21 20.40 13.15
N ILE A 259 -17.11 21.13 13.00
CA ILE A 259 -15.85 20.84 13.70
C ILE A 259 -16.19 20.74 15.19
N PRO A 260 -15.95 19.60 15.87
CA PRO A 260 -16.11 19.56 17.31
C PRO A 260 -15.04 20.48 17.90
N LYS A 261 -15.48 21.60 18.51
CA LYS A 261 -14.60 22.41 19.34
C LYS A 261 -14.00 21.49 20.40
N ARG A 262 -12.71 21.18 20.28
CA ARG A 262 -11.93 20.59 21.38
C ARG A 262 -12.17 21.50 22.58
N LYS A 263 -12.80 20.97 23.63
CA LYS A 263 -12.82 21.64 24.94
C LYS A 263 -11.36 21.88 25.29
N SER A 264 -11.00 23.15 25.48
CA SER A 264 -9.72 23.53 26.06
C SER A 264 -9.59 22.80 27.37
N VAL A 265 -8.68 21.83 27.43
CA VAL A 265 -8.25 21.25 28.70
C VAL A 265 -7.42 22.34 29.36
N ASP A 266 -7.88 22.83 30.51
CA ASP A 266 -7.15 23.78 31.32
C ASP A 266 -5.74 23.24 31.58
N SER A 267 -4.75 24.01 31.14
CA SER A 267 -3.32 23.69 31.17
C SER A 267 -2.73 23.65 32.59
N SER A 268 -3.53 23.85 33.63
CA SER A 268 -3.11 23.89 35.03
C SER A 268 -3.13 22.53 35.74
N SER A 269 -3.73 21.49 35.19
CA SER A 269 -3.82 20.17 35.85
C SER A 269 -2.97 19.05 35.22
N ILE A 270 -2.20 19.32 34.16
CA ILE A 270 -1.32 18.34 33.48
C ILE A 270 0.02 18.17 34.22
N ALA A 271 0.27 18.93 35.29
CA ALA A 271 1.60 19.00 35.89
C ALA A 271 2.10 17.73 36.59
N ASN A 272 1.24 16.78 37.01
CA ASN A 272 1.70 15.71 37.93
C ASN A 272 1.24 14.27 37.63
N SER A 273 0.60 13.97 36.49
CA SER A 273 0.39 12.55 36.10
C SER A 273 0.27 12.34 34.60
N SER A 274 1.39 12.47 33.89
CA SER A 274 1.51 11.95 32.52
C SER A 274 1.57 10.41 32.57
N LYS A 275 0.39 9.78 32.53
CA LYS A 275 0.26 8.32 32.46
C LYS A 275 0.68 7.86 31.06
N LEU A 276 1.85 7.25 30.95
CA LEU A 276 2.33 6.66 29.70
C LEU A 276 1.41 5.48 29.33
N LEU A 277 0.60 5.63 28.27
CA LEU A 277 -0.34 4.59 27.83
C LEU A 277 0.37 3.27 27.49
N SER A 278 1.64 3.35 27.11
CA SER A 278 2.51 2.22 26.79
C SER A 278 3.03 1.48 28.01
N ASN A 279 2.85 2.00 29.24
CA ASN A 279 3.36 1.40 30.47
C ASN A 279 2.20 0.80 31.27
N ARG A 280 1.79 -0.41 30.89
CA ARG A 280 0.68 -1.14 31.55
C ARG A 280 1.08 -1.73 32.90
N SER A 281 2.35 -2.10 33.05
CA SER A 281 2.89 -2.75 34.25
C SER A 281 3.21 -1.76 35.39
N GLY A 282 3.21 -0.45 35.11
CA GLY A 282 3.55 0.59 36.08
C GLY A 282 5.03 0.57 36.48
N VAL A 283 5.86 -0.22 35.80
CA VAL A 283 7.28 -0.39 36.13
C VAL A 283 8.05 0.89 35.86
N LEU A 284 7.65 1.67 34.85
CA LEU A 284 8.26 2.96 34.55
C LEU A 284 7.44 4.12 35.12
N ARG A 285 8.05 5.29 35.27
CA ARG A 285 7.37 6.55 35.57
C ARG A 285 8.10 7.68 34.87
N LEU A 286 7.32 8.60 34.30
CA LEU A 286 7.87 9.82 33.73
C LEU A 286 8.31 10.75 34.87
N LYS A 287 9.57 11.19 34.85
CA LYS A 287 10.13 12.16 35.79
C LYS A 287 10.72 13.31 34.99
N ASN A 288 10.27 14.53 35.26
CA ASN A 288 10.97 15.73 34.78
C ASN A 288 12.21 15.94 35.65
N THR A 289 13.40 15.90 35.06
CA THR A 289 14.67 16.12 35.79
C THR A 289 14.89 17.58 36.16
N LYS A 290 14.10 18.51 35.59
CA LYS A 290 14.27 19.96 35.71
C LYS A 290 15.69 20.43 35.34
N SER A 291 16.38 19.64 34.53
CA SER A 291 17.69 19.94 33.95
C SER A 291 17.56 20.00 32.42
N ASP A 292 18.67 20.31 31.75
CA ASP A 292 18.91 20.18 30.31
C ASP A 292 18.46 18.84 29.69
N ILE A 293 18.42 17.76 30.48
CA ILE A 293 17.97 16.42 30.06
C ILE A 293 16.44 16.32 29.90
N GLY A 294 15.66 17.20 30.55
CA GLY A 294 14.20 17.26 30.40
C GLY A 294 13.41 16.11 31.04
N TRP A 295 12.45 15.55 30.30
CA TRP A 295 11.62 14.41 30.78
C TRP A 295 12.32 13.08 30.52
N THR A 296 12.41 12.24 31.55
CA THR A 296 13.02 10.90 31.46
C THR A 296 12.10 9.82 32.04
N LEU A 297 12.35 8.56 31.66
CA LEU A 297 11.68 7.38 32.21
C LEU A 297 12.55 6.78 33.32
N VAL A 298 11.98 6.62 34.50
CA VAL A 298 12.65 6.02 35.66
C VAL A 298 11.88 4.79 36.10
N ALA A 299 12.59 3.73 36.48
CA ALA A 299 11.96 2.56 37.10
C ALA A 299 11.35 2.95 38.46
N SER A 300 10.08 2.63 38.66
CA SER A 300 9.33 2.82 39.92
C SER A 300 9.63 1.74 40.95
N ARG A 301 10.17 0.60 40.51
CA ARG A 301 10.56 -0.57 41.31
C ARG A 301 11.71 -1.31 40.64
N ASP A 302 12.32 -2.25 41.33
CA ASP A 302 13.31 -3.16 40.75
C ASP A 302 12.70 -3.94 39.57
N VAL A 303 13.46 -4.00 38.47
CA VAL A 303 13.08 -4.69 37.22
C VAL A 303 13.57 -6.13 37.31
N LEU A 304 12.63 -7.08 37.29
CA LEU A 304 12.94 -8.50 37.29
C LEU A 304 13.16 -8.99 35.86
N VAL A 305 13.92 -10.09 35.72
CA VAL A 305 14.10 -10.75 34.42
C VAL A 305 12.73 -11.22 33.91
N GLY A 306 12.36 -10.77 32.71
CA GLY A 306 11.05 -11.05 32.09
C GLY A 306 10.00 -9.96 32.29
N ASP A 307 10.28 -8.91 33.07
CA ASP A 307 9.36 -7.77 33.17
C ASP A 307 9.20 -7.05 31.82
N ILE A 308 7.96 -6.76 31.47
CA ILE A 308 7.65 -5.92 30.31
C ILE A 308 7.63 -4.46 30.76
N LEU A 309 8.67 -3.73 30.34
CA LEU A 309 8.85 -2.32 30.70
C LEU A 309 7.89 -1.38 29.96
N LEU A 310 7.65 -1.69 28.68
CA LEU A 310 6.89 -0.83 27.79
C LEU A 310 6.28 -1.65 26.65
N THR A 311 5.01 -1.42 26.36
CA THR A 311 4.27 -2.01 25.24
C THR A 311 3.73 -0.89 24.37
N GLU A 312 4.33 -0.67 23.21
CA GLU A 312 3.87 0.32 22.25
C GLU A 312 3.07 -0.33 21.12
N ARG A 313 2.05 0.39 20.67
CA ARG A 313 1.54 0.19 19.33
C ARG A 313 2.38 1.09 18.41
N PRO A 314 2.89 0.57 17.29
CA PRO A 314 3.65 1.40 16.36
C PRO A 314 2.80 2.59 15.94
N TYR A 315 3.39 3.79 16.00
CA TYR A 315 2.73 5.01 15.52
C TYR A 315 2.47 4.93 14.01
N ALA A 316 3.41 4.36 13.27
CA ALA A 316 3.29 4.00 11.87
C ALA A 316 4.06 2.72 11.60
N SER A 317 3.62 1.96 10.61
CA SER A 317 4.30 0.76 10.13
C SER A 317 4.20 0.70 8.60
N VAL A 318 5.30 0.32 7.95
CA VAL A 318 5.41 0.25 6.49
C VAL A 318 5.84 -1.16 6.08
N LEU A 319 5.27 -1.68 5.00
CA LEU A 319 5.74 -2.91 4.36
C LEU A 319 6.97 -2.60 3.51
N LEU A 320 8.09 -3.24 3.81
CA LEU A 320 9.28 -3.15 2.98
C LEU A 320 9.22 -4.25 1.92
N LYS A 321 9.30 -3.86 0.64
CA LYS A 321 9.47 -4.74 -0.55
C LYS A 321 8.37 -5.78 -0.84
N THR A 322 7.29 -5.82 -0.07
CA THR A 322 6.22 -6.84 -0.17
C THR A 322 4.84 -6.22 -0.37
N GLU A 323 4.81 -4.99 -0.88
CA GLU A 323 3.60 -4.23 -1.23
C GLU A 323 2.69 -4.99 -2.20
N LEU A 324 3.29 -5.92 -2.96
CA LEU A 324 2.64 -6.73 -4.00
C LEU A 324 2.33 -8.17 -3.58
N SER A 325 2.54 -8.50 -2.31
CA SER A 325 2.15 -9.78 -1.75
C SER A 325 1.38 -9.66 -0.44
N HIS A 326 1.33 -8.49 0.20
CA HIS A 326 0.67 -8.28 1.49
C HIS A 326 -0.17 -7.01 1.51
N CYS A 327 -1.28 -7.06 2.24
CA CYS A 327 -2.15 -5.90 2.45
C CYS A 327 -1.44 -4.82 3.29
N TYR A 328 -1.39 -3.58 2.80
CA TYR A 328 -0.76 -2.44 3.49
C TYR A 328 -1.34 -2.12 4.88
N ASN A 329 -2.62 -2.47 5.10
CA ASN A 329 -3.33 -2.19 6.34
C ASN A 329 -3.15 -3.30 7.39
N CYS A 330 -3.24 -4.57 6.98
CA CYS A 330 -3.28 -5.69 7.92
C CYS A 330 -2.06 -6.62 7.87
N TYR A 331 -1.10 -6.38 6.97
CA TYR A 331 0.13 -7.16 6.80
C TYR A 331 -0.08 -8.65 6.49
N LYS A 332 -1.30 -9.06 6.15
CA LYS A 332 -1.58 -10.44 5.73
C LYS A 332 -1.28 -10.59 4.24
N ARG A 333 -0.81 -11.78 3.86
CA ARG A 333 -0.58 -12.14 2.45
C ARG A 333 -1.89 -12.00 1.67
N CYS A 334 -1.84 -11.29 0.55
CA CYS A 334 -2.96 -11.02 -0.33
C CYS A 334 -2.47 -11.25 -1.77
N LEU A 335 -2.92 -12.34 -2.38
CA LEU A 335 -2.53 -12.70 -3.74
C LEU A 335 -3.25 -11.82 -4.78
N ASN A 336 -4.45 -11.34 -4.42
CA ASN A 336 -5.23 -10.38 -5.19
C ASN A 336 -5.24 -9.04 -4.44
N ILE A 337 -4.41 -8.07 -4.83
CA ILE A 337 -4.29 -6.76 -4.14
C ILE A 337 -5.24 -5.72 -4.73
N LEU A 338 -6.33 -6.15 -5.36
CA LEU A 338 -7.36 -5.24 -5.87
C LEU A 338 -8.45 -5.02 -4.85
#